data_AF-A0A7Y2NZK6-F1
#
_entry.id   AF-A0A7Y2NZK6-F1
#
_cell.length_a   1.000
_cell.length_b   1.000
_cell.length_c   1.000
_cell.angle_alpha   90.00
_cell.angle_beta   90.00
_cell.angle_gamma   90.00
#
_symmetry.space_group_name_H-M   'P 1'
#
loop_
_entity.id
_entity.type
_entity.pdbx_description
1 polymer ?
#
loop_
_entity_poly.entity_id
_entity_poly.type
_entity_poly.pdbx_seq_one_letter_code
_entity_poly.pdbx_strand_id
1 'polypeptide(L)'
;MHPSSTRSFTASPRRATLAATWSAGVVLSFVVGLLLYQFAHQAVEDDARRRFDSVAQLARERVSAAIASYARVVRGLAALHTAGDGPLTRLRFHRYVATLDLPREFPALEAVSFIAHVPDAARDAFVASVRTDRSVDPAGNPGFDISPPGRRPSYEVITWVEPPNLPVTRLGVDIAINPKVAATVAQARDSGLIAASGHPVRIDYPKPRIVLGMREPLYLGGALPATVEERRTRYFGSIGIAFRSRS
;
A
#
# COMPACT_ATOMS: atom_id res chain seq x y z
N MET A 1 69.46 79.58 -11.53
CA MET A 1 69.83 78.16 -11.70
C MET A 1 69.76 77.50 -10.33
N HIS A 2 68.72 76.72 -10.03
CA HIS A 2 68.50 76.05 -8.74
C HIS A 2 68.34 74.55 -9.02
N PRO A 3 69.08 73.63 -8.36
CA PRO A 3 68.90 72.20 -8.58
C PRO A 3 68.00 71.56 -7.53
N SER A 4 67.13 70.69 -8.02
CA SER A 4 66.21 69.80 -7.30
C SER A 4 66.97 68.65 -6.63
N SER A 5 66.60 68.27 -5.41
CA SER A 5 67.09 67.06 -4.75
C SER A 5 65.96 66.03 -4.59
N THR A 6 66.13 64.89 -5.24
CA THR A 6 65.24 63.73 -5.22
C THR A 6 65.73 62.76 -4.13
N ARG A 7 64.91 62.45 -3.12
CA ARG A 7 65.19 61.41 -2.13
C ARG A 7 64.58 60.08 -2.56
N SER A 8 65.40 59.05 -2.69
CA SER A 8 65.01 57.65 -2.86
C SER A 8 64.95 56.94 -1.49
N PHE A 9 63.88 56.19 -1.25
CA PHE A 9 63.63 55.44 0.00
C PHE A 9 64.00 53.98 -0.21
N THR A 10 65.04 53.49 0.47
CA THR A 10 65.40 52.06 0.48
C THR A 10 64.82 51.39 1.73
N ALA A 11 64.05 50.32 1.55
CA ALA A 11 63.41 49.57 2.63
C ALA A 11 64.38 48.56 3.29
N SER A 12 64.41 48.54 4.63
CA SER A 12 65.33 47.74 5.46
C SER A 12 64.92 46.25 5.63
N PRO A 13 65.87 45.30 5.71
CA PRO A 13 65.63 43.84 5.72
C PRO A 13 64.93 43.26 6.98
N ARG A 14 64.90 43.97 8.12
CA ARG A 14 64.21 43.54 9.36
C ARG A 14 62.67 43.52 9.27
N ARG A 15 62.09 44.31 8.36
CA ARG A 15 60.64 44.32 8.13
C ARG A 15 60.16 43.08 7.36
N ALA A 16 61.05 42.46 6.57
CA ALA A 16 60.73 41.29 5.75
C ALA A 16 60.56 40.01 6.58
N THR A 17 61.36 39.79 7.64
CA THR A 17 61.26 38.59 8.50
C THR A 17 60.07 38.62 9.45
N LEU A 18 59.70 39.81 9.95
CA LEU A 18 58.45 39.99 10.70
C LEU A 18 57.24 39.81 9.77
N ALA A 19 57.24 40.40 8.58
CA ALA A 19 56.17 40.15 7.61
C ALA A 19 56.03 38.66 7.23
N ALA A 20 57.14 37.92 7.15
CA ALA A 20 57.15 36.48 6.86
C ALA A 20 56.61 35.59 8.00
N THR A 21 56.81 35.97 9.26
CA THR A 21 56.26 35.22 10.42
C THR A 21 54.78 35.46 10.60
N TRP A 22 54.32 36.69 10.37
CA TRP A 22 52.89 37.04 10.38
C TRP A 22 52.14 36.40 9.20
N SER A 23 52.73 36.37 8.00
CA SER A 23 52.11 35.69 6.85
C SER A 23 52.02 34.17 7.07
N ALA A 24 53.02 33.55 7.68
CA ALA A 24 52.98 32.13 8.05
C ALA A 24 51.84 31.83 9.05
N GLY A 25 51.61 32.69 10.04
CA GLY A 25 50.50 32.54 10.99
C GLY A 25 49.11 32.68 10.33
N VAL A 26 48.97 33.62 9.39
CA VAL A 26 47.72 33.81 8.62
C VAL A 26 47.46 32.60 7.72
N VAL A 27 48.47 32.11 7.01
CA VAL A 27 48.35 30.93 6.15
C VAL A 27 47.98 29.70 6.98
N LEU A 28 48.64 29.48 8.12
CA LEU A 28 48.31 28.37 9.02
C LEU A 28 46.87 28.44 9.52
N SER A 29 46.42 29.63 9.92
CA SER A 29 45.03 29.85 10.38
C SER A 29 44.02 29.58 9.26
N PHE A 30 44.32 29.99 8.03
CA PHE A 30 43.49 29.69 6.86
C PHE A 30 43.42 28.21 6.55
N VAL A 31 44.55 27.49 6.61
CA VAL A 31 44.60 26.05 6.38
C VAL A 31 43.81 25.30 7.45
N VAL A 32 43.98 25.65 8.73
CA VAL A 32 43.22 25.06 9.84
C VAL A 32 41.72 25.35 9.69
N GLY A 33 41.35 26.59 9.35
CA GLY A 33 39.96 26.97 9.10
C GLY A 33 39.33 26.19 7.94
N LEU A 34 40.07 26.00 6.84
CA LEU A 34 39.62 25.23 5.68
C LEU A 34 39.45 23.74 6.02
N LEU A 35 40.38 23.15 6.77
CA LEU A 35 40.28 21.77 7.23
C LEU A 35 39.08 21.58 8.15
N LEU A 36 38.89 22.44 9.14
CA LEU A 36 37.72 22.38 10.04
C LEU A 36 36.41 22.54 9.28
N TYR A 37 36.36 23.43 8.28
CA TYR A 37 35.20 23.60 7.40
C TYR A 37 34.92 22.33 6.60
N GLN A 38 35.94 21.70 6.00
CA GLN A 38 35.78 20.46 5.25
C GLN A 38 35.31 19.30 6.14
N PHE A 39 35.90 19.14 7.32
CA PHE A 39 35.47 18.13 8.30
C PHE A 39 34.03 18.38 8.77
N ALA A 40 33.66 19.62 9.07
CA ALA A 40 32.31 19.97 9.47
C ALA A 40 31.30 19.71 8.33
N HIS A 41 31.64 20.05 7.08
CA HIS A 41 30.79 19.80 5.92
C HIS A 41 30.57 18.30 5.68
N GLN A 42 31.64 17.51 5.73
CA GLN A 42 31.56 16.04 5.59
C GLN A 42 30.75 15.41 6.72
N ALA A 43 30.97 15.85 7.98
CA ALA A 43 30.21 15.35 9.12
C ALA A 43 28.71 15.64 9.00
N VAL A 44 28.34 16.83 8.49
CA VAL A 44 26.94 17.21 8.24
C VAL A 44 26.33 16.38 7.10
N GLU A 45 27.04 16.16 6.00
CA GLU A 45 26.57 15.30 4.90
C GLU A 45 26.40 13.84 5.33
N ASP A 46 27.33 13.30 6.11
CA ASP A 46 27.27 11.91 6.59
C ASP A 46 26.17 11.71 7.64
N ASP A 47 25.93 12.69 8.51
CA ASP A 47 24.81 12.67 9.44
C ASP A 47 23.46 12.80 8.70
N ALA A 48 23.38 13.67 7.68
CA ALA A 48 22.19 13.78 6.83
C ALA A 48 21.89 12.48 6.07
N ARG A 49 22.92 11.82 5.50
CA ARG A 49 22.78 10.51 4.82
C ARG A 49 22.34 9.42 5.79
N ARG A 50 22.99 9.31 6.96
CA ARG A 50 22.61 8.31 7.98
C ARG A 50 21.19 8.49 8.48
N ARG A 51 20.76 9.74 8.69
CA ARG A 51 19.35 10.05 9.04
C ARG A 51 18.40 9.68 7.92
N PHE A 52 18.73 10.01 6.68
CA PHE A 52 17.93 9.63 5.52
C PHE A 52 17.78 8.10 5.40
N ASP A 53 18.88 7.36 5.51
CA ASP A 53 18.87 5.89 5.44
C ASP A 53 18.07 5.27 6.58
N SER A 54 18.21 5.80 7.80
CA SER A 54 17.43 5.36 8.96
C SER A 54 15.93 5.60 8.75
N VAL A 55 15.56 6.79 8.26
CA VAL A 55 14.15 7.12 7.94
C VAL A 55 13.63 6.22 6.83
N ALA A 56 14.40 5.98 5.77
CA ALA A 56 14.03 5.10 4.67
C ALA A 56 13.86 3.65 5.12
N GLN A 57 14.75 3.15 5.98
CA GLN A 57 14.65 1.81 6.55
C GLN A 57 13.43 1.67 7.46
N LEU A 58 13.20 2.62 8.36
CA LEU A 58 12.02 2.63 9.22
C LEU A 58 10.72 2.68 8.40
N ALA A 59 10.71 3.45 7.31
CA ALA A 59 9.58 3.50 6.38
C ALA A 59 9.34 2.14 5.71
N ARG A 60 10.39 1.47 5.21
CA ARG A 60 10.30 0.12 4.65
C ARG A 60 9.74 -0.88 5.66
N GLU A 61 10.30 -0.91 6.87
CA GLU A 61 9.86 -1.83 7.94
C GLU A 61 8.39 -1.61 8.30
N ARG A 62 7.94 -0.36 8.42
CA ARG A 62 6.52 -0.03 8.68
C ARG A 62 5.61 -0.50 7.56
N VAL A 63 6.00 -0.33 6.30
CA VAL A 63 5.22 -0.82 5.15
C VAL A 63 5.15 -2.34 5.15
N SER A 64 6.28 -3.03 5.34
CA SER A 64 6.33 -4.48 5.40
C SER A 64 5.48 -5.04 6.55
N ALA A 65 5.56 -4.43 7.74
CA ALA A 65 4.75 -4.81 8.88
C ALA A 65 3.25 -4.62 8.62
N ALA A 66 2.86 -3.52 7.97
CA ALA A 66 1.47 -3.28 7.59
C ALA A 66 0.96 -4.34 6.60
N ILE A 67 1.72 -4.63 5.55
CA ILE A 67 1.39 -5.67 4.56
C ILE A 67 1.26 -7.05 5.22
N ALA A 68 2.18 -7.41 6.12
CA ALA A 68 2.11 -8.66 6.87
C ALA A 68 0.87 -8.71 7.77
N SER A 69 0.54 -7.59 8.44
CA SER A 69 -0.65 -7.49 9.28
C SER A 69 -1.93 -7.71 8.49
N TYR A 70 -2.02 -7.09 7.32
CA TYR A 70 -3.12 -7.25 6.38
C TYR A 70 -3.24 -8.65 5.82
N ALA A 71 -2.11 -9.27 5.46
CA ALA A 71 -2.08 -10.67 5.04
C ALA A 71 -2.64 -11.61 6.12
N ARG A 72 -2.43 -11.31 7.41
CA ARG A 72 -3.03 -12.10 8.51
C ARG A 72 -4.55 -12.03 8.53
N VAL A 73 -5.15 -10.87 8.22
CA VAL A 73 -6.62 -10.71 8.18
C VAL A 73 -7.24 -11.57 7.08
N VAL A 74 -6.76 -11.45 5.84
CA VAL A 74 -7.27 -12.25 4.72
C VAL A 74 -7.01 -13.74 4.92
N ARG A 75 -5.81 -14.10 5.42
CA ARG A 75 -5.47 -15.51 5.69
C ARG A 75 -6.30 -16.10 6.82
N GLY A 76 -6.63 -15.33 7.85
CA GLY A 76 -7.51 -15.78 8.92
C GLY A 76 -8.93 -16.07 8.43
N LEU A 77 -9.45 -15.28 7.51
CA LEU A 77 -10.72 -15.57 6.85
C LEU A 77 -10.64 -16.78 5.91
N ALA A 78 -9.54 -16.93 5.16
CA ALA A 78 -9.31 -18.11 4.35
C ALA A 78 -9.26 -19.38 5.23
N ALA A 79 -8.58 -19.32 6.38
CA ALA A 79 -8.55 -20.42 7.35
C ALA A 79 -9.94 -20.73 7.94
N LEU A 80 -10.77 -19.72 8.20
CA LEU A 80 -12.16 -19.92 8.61
C LEU A 80 -12.97 -20.67 7.54
N HIS A 81 -12.70 -20.38 6.26
CA HIS A 81 -13.30 -21.12 5.16
C HIS A 81 -12.77 -22.55 5.06
N THR A 82 -11.46 -22.77 5.20
CA THR A 82 -10.86 -24.11 5.07
C THR A 82 -11.20 -25.05 6.22
N ALA A 83 -11.35 -24.53 7.43
CA ALA A 83 -11.63 -25.33 8.62
C ALA A 83 -13.13 -25.65 8.80
N GLY A 84 -14.02 -25.01 8.04
CA GLY A 84 -15.46 -25.21 8.16
C GLY A 84 -16.00 -26.32 7.26
N ASP A 85 -17.12 -26.93 7.66
CA ASP A 85 -17.82 -27.98 6.91
C ASP A 85 -18.51 -27.50 5.60
N GLY A 86 -18.19 -26.29 5.12
CA GLY A 86 -18.86 -25.70 3.97
C GLY A 86 -18.25 -24.38 3.51
N PRO A 87 -18.73 -23.84 2.38
CA PRO A 87 -18.26 -22.56 1.86
C PRO A 87 -18.46 -21.44 2.87
N LEU A 88 -17.62 -20.41 2.77
CA LEU A 88 -17.75 -19.21 3.58
C LEU A 88 -19.15 -18.61 3.38
N THR A 89 -19.86 -18.32 4.47
CA THR A 89 -21.18 -17.68 4.44
C THR A 89 -21.08 -16.23 4.87
N ARG A 90 -22.03 -15.39 4.42
CA ARG A 90 -22.09 -13.96 4.80
C ARG A 90 -22.09 -13.76 6.31
N LEU A 91 -22.86 -14.56 7.06
CA LEU A 91 -22.91 -14.48 8.52
C LEU A 91 -21.56 -14.84 9.18
N ARG A 92 -20.86 -15.88 8.69
CA ARG A 92 -19.53 -16.25 9.21
C ARG A 92 -18.51 -15.15 8.91
N PHE A 93 -18.53 -14.60 7.70
CA PHE A 93 -17.72 -13.47 7.29
C PHE A 93 -17.96 -12.24 8.19
N HIS A 94 -19.23 -11.85 8.38
CA HIS A 94 -19.62 -10.73 9.23
C HIS A 94 -19.12 -10.90 10.67
N ARG A 95 -19.39 -12.06 11.29
CA ARG A 95 -18.97 -12.35 12.66
C ARG A 95 -17.45 -12.26 12.82
N TYR A 96 -16.69 -12.81 11.88
CA TYR A 96 -15.23 -12.74 11.93
C TYR A 96 -14.75 -11.29 11.84
N VAL A 97 -15.22 -10.52 10.86
CA VAL A 97 -14.77 -9.13 10.69
C VAL A 97 -15.18 -8.25 11.88
N ALA A 98 -16.37 -8.48 12.44
CA ALA A 98 -16.81 -7.78 13.65
C ALA A 98 -15.90 -8.04 14.86
N THR A 99 -15.37 -9.26 15.00
CA THR A 99 -14.44 -9.60 16.11
C THR A 99 -13.04 -9.01 15.94
N LEU A 100 -12.64 -8.59 14.74
CA LEU A 100 -11.32 -7.99 14.51
C LEU A 100 -11.19 -6.56 15.01
N ASP A 101 -12.31 -5.86 15.26
CA ASP A 101 -12.33 -4.44 15.63
C ASP A 101 -11.43 -3.59 14.71
N LEU A 102 -11.75 -3.62 13.41
CA LEU A 102 -10.95 -2.96 12.36
C LEU A 102 -10.58 -1.50 12.68
N PRO A 103 -11.47 -0.64 13.22
CA PRO A 103 -11.12 0.73 13.54
C PRO A 103 -9.98 0.87 14.55
N ARG A 104 -9.88 -0.05 15.51
CA ARG A 104 -8.88 -0.03 16.58
C ARG A 104 -7.61 -0.78 16.20
N GLU A 105 -7.73 -2.00 15.69
CA GLU A 105 -6.59 -2.88 15.40
C GLU A 105 -5.97 -2.63 14.02
N PHE A 106 -6.76 -2.11 13.07
CA PHE A 106 -6.35 -1.93 11.67
C PHE A 106 -6.83 -0.58 11.08
N PRO A 107 -6.44 0.58 11.65
CA PRO A 107 -7.01 1.90 11.30
C PRO A 107 -6.78 2.36 9.85
N ALA A 108 -5.88 1.70 9.13
CA ALA A 108 -5.61 1.97 7.72
C ALA A 108 -6.43 1.08 6.75
N LEU A 109 -7.06 0.01 7.25
CA LEU A 109 -8.08 -0.73 6.51
C LEU A 109 -9.36 0.12 6.44
N GLU A 110 -9.85 0.30 5.21
CA GLU A 110 -11.14 0.96 4.99
C GLU A 110 -12.28 -0.03 4.94
N ALA A 111 -12.04 -1.21 4.35
CA ALA A 111 -13.07 -2.21 4.16
C ALA A 111 -12.47 -3.61 4.00
N VAL A 112 -13.20 -4.62 4.44
CA VAL A 112 -13.01 -6.02 4.05
C VAL A 112 -14.17 -6.40 3.14
N SER A 113 -13.90 -7.13 2.06
CA SER A 113 -14.90 -7.47 1.05
C SER A 113 -14.75 -8.89 0.56
N PHE A 114 -15.87 -9.55 0.32
CA PHE A 114 -15.92 -10.79 -0.44
C PHE A 114 -16.42 -10.52 -1.84
N ILE A 115 -15.76 -11.12 -2.81
CA ILE A 115 -16.16 -11.11 -4.21
C ILE A 115 -16.52 -12.53 -4.61
N ALA A 116 -17.69 -12.70 -5.18
CA ALA A 116 -18.15 -13.97 -5.72
C ALA A 116 -17.73 -14.09 -7.19
N HIS A 117 -17.21 -15.26 -7.56
CA HIS A 117 -17.08 -15.65 -8.95
C HIS A 117 -18.43 -16.20 -9.41
N VAL A 118 -19.02 -15.59 -10.43
CA VAL A 118 -20.37 -15.95 -10.91
C VAL A 118 -20.31 -16.22 -12.41
N PRO A 119 -20.44 -17.49 -12.85
CA PRO A 119 -20.63 -17.81 -14.26
C PRO A 119 -21.94 -17.22 -14.80
N ASP A 120 -21.99 -16.86 -16.08
CA ASP A 120 -23.17 -16.28 -16.72
C ASP A 120 -24.45 -17.10 -16.48
N ALA A 121 -24.33 -18.42 -16.57
CA ALA A 121 -25.42 -19.37 -16.34
C ALA A 121 -25.99 -19.33 -14.91
N ALA A 122 -25.19 -18.92 -13.93
CA ALA A 122 -25.60 -18.84 -12.52
C ALA A 122 -26.04 -17.43 -12.08
N ARG A 123 -25.91 -16.43 -12.97
CA ARG A 123 -26.10 -15.01 -12.66
C ARG A 123 -27.45 -14.71 -12.02
N ASP A 124 -28.55 -15.21 -12.59
CA ASP A 124 -29.89 -14.85 -12.11
C ASP A 124 -30.22 -15.52 -10.78
N ALA A 125 -29.79 -16.77 -10.60
CA ALA A 125 -29.90 -17.47 -9.31
C ALA A 125 -29.07 -16.78 -8.22
N PHE A 126 -27.87 -16.30 -8.56
CA PHE A 126 -27.00 -15.54 -7.66
C PHE A 126 -27.65 -14.21 -7.25
N VAL A 127 -28.17 -13.42 -8.19
CA VAL A 127 -28.84 -12.15 -7.87
C VAL A 127 -30.05 -12.39 -6.95
N ALA A 128 -30.85 -13.42 -7.24
CA ALA A 128 -31.99 -13.79 -6.40
C ALA A 128 -31.58 -14.22 -4.98
N SER A 129 -30.48 -14.97 -4.84
CA SER A 129 -30.00 -15.40 -3.53
C SER A 129 -29.49 -14.23 -2.70
N VAL A 130 -28.76 -13.28 -3.29
CA VAL A 130 -28.27 -12.08 -2.58
C VAL A 130 -29.42 -11.15 -2.17
N ARG A 131 -30.47 -11.03 -3.01
CA ARG A 131 -31.66 -10.23 -2.69
C ARG A 131 -32.41 -10.77 -1.48
N THR A 132 -32.51 -12.09 -1.35
CA THR A 132 -33.27 -12.77 -0.30
C THR A 132 -32.45 -13.13 0.94
N ASP A 133 -31.13 -12.99 0.90
CA ASP A 133 -30.23 -13.28 2.02
C ASP A 133 -30.43 -12.29 3.18
N ARG A 134 -31.07 -12.79 4.24
CA ARG A 134 -31.34 -12.08 5.50
C ARG A 134 -30.38 -12.46 6.64
N SER A 135 -29.26 -13.13 6.32
CA SER A 135 -28.38 -13.70 7.34
C SER A 135 -27.69 -12.67 8.24
N VAL A 136 -27.52 -11.44 7.76
CA VAL A 136 -26.92 -10.31 8.50
C VAL A 136 -27.89 -9.14 8.63
N ASP A 137 -28.60 -8.79 7.56
CA ASP A 137 -29.59 -7.72 7.54
C ASP A 137 -31.01 -8.31 7.33
N PRO A 138 -31.95 -8.15 8.28
CA PRO A 138 -33.33 -8.61 8.13
C PRO A 138 -34.05 -8.08 6.88
N ALA A 139 -33.66 -6.92 6.38
CA ALA A 139 -34.23 -6.33 5.17
C ALA A 139 -33.77 -7.04 3.88
N GLY A 140 -32.71 -7.84 3.93
CA GLY A 140 -32.08 -8.42 2.74
C GLY A 140 -31.42 -7.36 1.86
N ASN A 141 -31.30 -7.62 0.55
CA ASN A 141 -30.78 -6.64 -0.41
C ASN A 141 -31.69 -6.54 -1.64
N PRO A 142 -32.95 -6.11 -1.52
CA PRO A 142 -33.95 -6.21 -2.60
C PRO A 142 -33.54 -5.48 -3.89
N GLY A 143 -32.77 -4.39 -3.78
CA GLY A 143 -32.26 -3.62 -4.91
C GLY A 143 -30.94 -4.13 -5.51
N PHE A 144 -30.39 -5.26 -5.03
CA PHE A 144 -29.12 -5.78 -5.50
C PHE A 144 -29.20 -6.16 -6.98
N ASP A 145 -28.21 -5.71 -7.76
CA ASP A 145 -27.97 -6.20 -9.11
C ASP A 145 -26.48 -6.07 -9.47
N ILE A 146 -26.04 -6.80 -10.49
CA ILE A 146 -24.66 -6.72 -10.98
C ILE A 146 -24.49 -5.48 -11.84
N SER A 147 -23.49 -4.65 -11.52
CA SER A 147 -23.15 -3.41 -12.21
C SER A 147 -21.72 -3.44 -12.76
N PRO A 148 -21.44 -2.93 -13.98
CA PRO A 148 -22.41 -2.37 -14.91
C PRO A 148 -23.27 -3.47 -15.57
N PRO A 149 -24.48 -3.13 -16.06
CA PRO A 149 -25.36 -4.08 -16.73
C PRO A 149 -24.70 -4.69 -17.97
N GLY A 150 -25.15 -5.89 -18.36
CA GLY A 150 -24.67 -6.63 -19.53
C GLY A 150 -24.32 -8.08 -19.23
N ARG A 151 -24.46 -8.95 -20.23
CA ARG A 151 -24.09 -10.37 -20.16
C ARG A 151 -22.60 -10.55 -20.46
N ARG A 152 -21.93 -11.40 -19.67
CA ARG A 152 -20.49 -11.70 -19.77
C ARG A 152 -20.28 -13.16 -19.38
N PRO A 153 -19.24 -13.85 -19.89
CA PRO A 153 -19.02 -15.26 -19.58
C PRO A 153 -18.94 -15.57 -18.07
N SER A 154 -18.39 -14.64 -17.29
CA SER A 154 -18.35 -14.68 -15.84
C SER A 154 -18.24 -13.26 -15.26
N TYR A 155 -18.53 -13.14 -13.98
CA TYR A 155 -18.50 -11.89 -13.22
C TYR A 155 -17.66 -12.08 -11.94
N GLU A 156 -16.98 -11.01 -11.51
CA GLU A 156 -16.29 -10.94 -10.23
C GLU A 156 -16.98 -9.87 -9.37
N VAL A 157 -18.07 -10.27 -8.68
CA VAL A 157 -19.01 -9.34 -8.07
C VAL A 157 -18.72 -9.09 -6.59
N ILE A 158 -18.53 -7.84 -6.19
CA ILE A 158 -18.49 -7.45 -4.77
C ILE A 158 -19.83 -7.78 -4.13
N THR A 159 -19.83 -8.80 -3.29
CA THR A 159 -21.05 -9.41 -2.74
C THR A 159 -21.23 -9.07 -1.27
N TRP A 160 -20.16 -9.03 -0.49
CA TRP A 160 -20.19 -8.63 0.92
C TRP A 160 -19.14 -7.56 1.18
N VAL A 161 -19.47 -6.57 2.02
CA VAL A 161 -18.55 -5.53 2.47
C VAL A 161 -18.76 -5.28 3.95
N GLU A 162 -17.67 -5.19 4.69
CA GLU A 162 -17.63 -4.95 6.12
C GLU A 162 -16.68 -3.78 6.44
N PRO A 163 -17.02 -2.92 7.42
CA PRO A 163 -18.30 -2.89 8.12
C PRO A 163 -19.47 -2.42 7.22
N PRO A 164 -20.73 -2.79 7.53
CA PRO A 164 -21.87 -2.64 6.61
C PRO A 164 -22.35 -1.19 6.47
N ASN A 165 -22.00 -0.34 7.44
CA ASN A 165 -22.33 1.09 7.48
C ASN A 165 -21.38 1.95 6.64
N LEU A 166 -20.38 1.35 5.98
CA LEU A 166 -19.58 2.08 5.02
C LEU A 166 -20.50 2.61 3.90
N PRO A 167 -20.30 3.84 3.41
CA PRO A 167 -20.98 4.36 2.24
C PRO A 167 -20.46 3.62 0.99
N VAL A 168 -20.85 2.36 0.80
CA VAL A 168 -20.30 1.51 -0.26
C VAL A 168 -21.21 1.54 -1.48
N THR A 169 -20.88 2.45 -2.38
CA THR A 169 -21.34 2.48 -3.78
C THR A 169 -20.85 1.27 -4.60
N ARG A 170 -20.34 0.20 -3.95
CA ARG A 170 -19.65 -0.92 -4.62
C ARG A 170 -20.32 -2.27 -4.47
N LEU A 171 -21.35 -2.41 -3.63
CA LEU A 171 -22.12 -3.64 -3.59
C LEU A 171 -22.72 -3.91 -4.99
N GLY A 172 -22.52 -5.12 -5.52
CA GLY A 172 -22.95 -5.50 -6.86
C GLY A 172 -21.99 -5.10 -7.99
N VAL A 173 -20.90 -4.37 -7.71
CA VAL A 173 -19.93 -4.00 -8.76
C VAL A 173 -19.11 -5.21 -9.19
N ASP A 174 -19.11 -5.47 -10.50
CA ASP A 174 -18.23 -6.41 -11.18
C ASP A 174 -16.86 -5.77 -11.41
N ILE A 175 -15.87 -6.20 -10.63
CA ILE A 175 -14.52 -5.64 -10.69
C ILE A 175 -13.74 -6.13 -11.91
N ALA A 176 -14.18 -7.22 -12.56
CA ALA A 176 -13.54 -7.76 -13.75
C ALA A 176 -13.78 -6.91 -15.00
N ILE A 177 -14.64 -5.89 -14.90
CA ILE A 177 -14.81 -4.90 -15.99
C ILE A 177 -13.51 -4.13 -16.27
N ASN A 178 -12.63 -3.98 -15.28
CA ASN A 178 -11.31 -3.41 -15.46
C ASN A 178 -10.33 -4.54 -15.85
N PRO A 179 -9.77 -4.55 -17.07
CA PRO A 179 -8.92 -5.64 -17.53
C PRO A 179 -7.69 -5.89 -16.65
N LYS A 180 -7.14 -4.83 -16.03
CA LYS A 180 -5.98 -4.95 -15.14
C LYS A 180 -6.37 -5.67 -13.85
N VAL A 181 -7.54 -5.33 -13.30
CA VAL A 181 -8.07 -5.99 -12.10
C VAL A 181 -8.45 -7.44 -12.42
N ALA A 182 -9.08 -7.69 -13.56
CA ALA A 182 -9.41 -9.04 -14.03
C ALA A 182 -8.14 -9.92 -14.15
N ALA A 183 -7.06 -9.39 -14.72
CA ALA A 183 -5.78 -10.10 -14.83
C ALA A 183 -5.19 -10.42 -13.45
N THR A 184 -5.21 -9.47 -12.50
CA THR A 184 -4.76 -9.72 -11.12
C THR A 184 -5.60 -10.81 -10.44
N VAL A 185 -6.93 -10.76 -10.57
CA VAL A 185 -7.83 -11.76 -9.98
C VAL A 185 -7.58 -13.14 -10.59
N ALA A 186 -7.43 -13.23 -11.91
CA ALA A 186 -7.10 -14.48 -12.59
C ALA A 186 -5.74 -15.04 -12.16
N GLN A 187 -4.71 -14.19 -12.02
CA GLN A 187 -3.39 -14.59 -11.54
C GLN A 187 -3.46 -15.08 -10.08
N ALA A 188 -4.21 -14.40 -9.22
CA ALA A 188 -4.43 -14.83 -7.84
C ALA A 188 -5.08 -16.22 -7.82
N ARG A 189 -6.18 -16.40 -8.56
CA ARG A 189 -6.89 -17.67 -8.72
C ARG A 189 -5.98 -18.79 -9.22
N ASP A 190 -5.15 -18.55 -10.22
CA ASP A 190 -4.33 -19.61 -10.82
C ASP A 190 -3.12 -19.95 -9.92
N SER A 191 -2.56 -18.98 -9.21
CA SER A 191 -1.40 -19.16 -8.32
C SER A 191 -1.76 -19.68 -6.92
N GLY A 192 -2.96 -19.39 -6.42
CA GLY A 192 -3.34 -19.65 -5.03
C GLY A 192 -2.72 -18.67 -4.03
N LEU A 193 -2.05 -17.62 -4.50
CA LEU A 193 -1.36 -16.65 -3.67
C LEU A 193 -2.17 -15.36 -3.50
N ILE A 194 -1.90 -14.66 -2.39
CA ILE A 194 -2.42 -13.32 -2.17
C ILE A 194 -1.86 -12.40 -3.27
N ALA A 195 -2.75 -11.71 -3.97
CA ALA A 195 -2.38 -10.71 -4.96
C ALA A 195 -2.76 -9.31 -4.47
N ALA A 196 -1.78 -8.41 -4.46
CA ALA A 196 -2.04 -6.97 -4.44
C ALA A 196 -2.21 -6.53 -5.89
N SER A 197 -3.27 -5.77 -6.21
CA SER A 197 -3.43 -5.27 -7.59
C SER A 197 -2.28 -4.37 -8.01
N GLY A 198 -1.55 -3.77 -7.05
CA GLY A 198 -0.57 -2.70 -7.29
C GLY A 198 -1.17 -1.44 -7.93
N HIS A 199 -2.43 -1.53 -8.36
CA HIS A 199 -3.17 -0.52 -9.07
C HIS A 199 -4.03 0.24 -8.07
N PRO A 200 -3.73 1.52 -7.85
CA PRO A 200 -4.54 2.35 -7.00
C PRO A 200 -5.94 2.49 -7.61
N VAL A 201 -6.95 2.12 -6.84
CA VAL A 201 -8.35 2.33 -7.20
C VAL A 201 -8.77 3.68 -6.63
N ARG A 202 -9.15 4.60 -7.50
CA ARG A 202 -9.74 5.87 -7.07
C ARG A 202 -11.18 5.62 -6.64
N ILE A 203 -11.50 6.02 -5.41
CA ILE A 203 -12.86 6.04 -4.89
C ILE A 203 -13.27 7.52 -4.83
N ASP A 204 -14.29 7.89 -5.60
CA ASP A 204 -14.71 9.30 -5.72
C ASP A 204 -15.69 9.74 -4.61
N TYR A 205 -16.46 8.81 -4.03
CA TYR A 205 -17.45 9.09 -2.98
C TYR A 205 -17.17 8.28 -1.69
N PRO A 206 -17.44 8.81 -0.47
CA PRO A 206 -17.90 10.16 -0.13
C PRO A 206 -16.81 11.23 -0.20
N LYS A 207 -15.53 10.83 -0.23
CA LYS A 207 -14.39 11.70 -0.47
C LYS A 207 -13.43 11.03 -1.46
N PRO A 208 -12.97 11.76 -2.49
CA PRO A 208 -11.95 11.28 -3.42
C PRO A 208 -10.71 10.79 -2.68
N ARG A 209 -10.34 9.53 -2.90
CA ARG A 209 -9.12 8.94 -2.31
C ARG A 209 -8.65 7.74 -3.11
N ILE A 210 -7.41 7.36 -2.87
CA ILE A 210 -6.77 6.22 -3.50
C ILE A 210 -6.73 5.07 -2.50
N VAL A 211 -7.27 3.91 -2.90
CA VAL A 211 -7.15 2.67 -2.14
C VAL A 211 -6.34 1.65 -2.91
N LEU A 212 -5.59 0.84 -2.16
CA LEU A 212 -4.94 -0.35 -2.66
C LEU A 212 -5.72 -1.58 -2.21
N GLY A 213 -5.82 -2.56 -3.10
CA GLY A 213 -6.52 -3.81 -2.85
C GLY A 213 -5.55 -4.98 -2.74
N MET A 214 -5.70 -5.79 -1.70
CA MET A 214 -5.07 -7.12 -1.60
C MET A 214 -6.17 -8.16 -1.52
N ARG A 215 -6.02 -9.27 -2.24
CA ARG A 215 -7.03 -10.32 -2.30
C ARG A 215 -6.42 -11.72 -2.22
N GLU A 216 -7.11 -12.61 -1.53
CA GLU A 216 -6.80 -14.03 -1.41
C GLU A 216 -7.90 -14.85 -2.11
N PRO A 217 -7.54 -15.77 -3.02
CA PRO A 217 -8.50 -16.63 -3.69
C PRO A 217 -9.05 -17.70 -2.74
N LEU A 218 -10.33 -18.02 -2.89
CA LEU A 218 -10.98 -19.11 -2.15
C LEU A 218 -11.46 -20.19 -3.13
N TYR A 219 -11.32 -21.45 -2.70
CA TYR A 219 -11.69 -22.62 -3.48
C TYR A 219 -12.65 -23.52 -2.71
N LEU A 220 -13.67 -24.03 -3.37
CA LEU A 220 -14.61 -24.99 -2.80
C LEU A 220 -13.86 -26.21 -2.27
N GLY A 221 -14.22 -26.65 -1.05
CA GLY A 221 -13.50 -27.70 -0.33
C GLY A 221 -12.30 -27.22 0.49
N GLY A 222 -12.07 -25.90 0.56
CA GLY A 222 -11.18 -25.27 1.53
C GLY A 222 -9.70 -25.33 1.14
N ALA A 223 -9.17 -26.53 0.90
CA ALA A 223 -7.76 -26.69 0.56
C ALA A 223 -7.42 -26.08 -0.81
N LEU A 224 -6.20 -25.55 -0.94
CA LEU A 224 -5.65 -25.08 -2.21
C LEU A 224 -5.54 -26.27 -3.18
N PRO A 225 -6.26 -26.27 -4.32
CA PRO A 225 -6.16 -27.36 -5.28
C PRO A 225 -4.76 -27.46 -5.90
N ALA A 226 -4.36 -28.68 -6.29
CA ALA A 226 -2.99 -28.97 -6.67
C ALA A 226 -2.64 -28.38 -8.04
N THR A 227 -3.58 -28.44 -8.98
CA THR A 227 -3.38 -27.98 -10.36
C THR A 227 -4.09 -26.66 -10.64
N VAL A 228 -3.64 -25.96 -11.69
CA VAL A 228 -4.28 -24.71 -12.12
C VAL A 228 -5.70 -24.97 -12.62
N GLU A 229 -5.92 -26.09 -13.29
CA GLU A 229 -7.21 -26.53 -13.79
C GLU A 229 -8.20 -26.74 -12.63
N GLU A 230 -7.80 -27.47 -11.59
CA GLU A 230 -8.64 -27.66 -10.40
C GLU A 230 -8.91 -26.35 -9.68
N ARG A 231 -7.91 -25.46 -9.59
CA ARG A 231 -8.08 -24.11 -9.01
C ARG A 231 -9.14 -23.33 -9.76
N ARG A 232 -9.11 -23.35 -11.09
CA ARG A 232 -10.11 -22.67 -11.93
C ARG A 232 -11.51 -23.23 -11.72
N THR A 233 -11.66 -24.55 -11.68
CA THR A 233 -12.96 -25.21 -11.50
C THR A 233 -13.53 -25.02 -10.11
N ARG A 234 -12.69 -25.02 -9.07
CA ARG A 234 -13.13 -24.92 -7.66
C ARG A 234 -13.17 -23.48 -7.16
N TYR A 235 -12.71 -22.50 -7.92
CA TYR A 235 -12.75 -21.09 -7.54
C TYR A 235 -14.20 -20.61 -7.40
N PHE A 236 -14.55 -20.07 -6.23
CA PHE A 236 -15.87 -19.48 -6.01
C PHE A 236 -15.83 -18.00 -5.62
N GLY A 237 -14.63 -17.44 -5.46
CA GLY A 237 -14.47 -16.04 -5.13
C GLY A 237 -13.17 -15.73 -4.42
N SER A 238 -13.08 -14.51 -3.90
CA SER A 238 -11.92 -14.06 -3.15
C SER A 238 -12.33 -13.16 -2.00
N ILE A 239 -11.48 -13.10 -0.99
CA ILE A 239 -11.59 -12.12 0.08
C ILE A 239 -10.55 -11.06 -0.18
N GLY A 240 -10.92 -9.80 0.00
CA GLY A 240 -9.98 -8.72 -0.13
C GLY A 240 -10.18 -7.62 0.88
N ILE A 241 -9.12 -6.86 1.05
CA ILE A 241 -9.09 -5.67 1.86
C ILE A 241 -8.87 -4.46 0.96
N ALA A 242 -9.44 -3.32 1.36
CA ALA A 242 -9.10 -2.02 0.81
C ALA A 242 -8.42 -1.22 1.91
N PHE A 243 -7.26 -0.63 1.61
CA PHE A 243 -6.55 0.24 2.56
C PHE A 243 -6.11 1.54 1.89
N ARG A 244 -6.03 2.60 2.70
CA ARG A 244 -5.60 3.92 2.23
C ARG A 244 -4.12 3.92 1.91
N SER A 245 -3.78 4.45 0.74
CA SER A 245 -2.45 5.03 0.53
C SER A 245 -2.45 6.41 1.20
N ARG A 246 -1.62 6.62 2.22
CA ARG A 246 -1.33 7.99 2.67
C ARG A 246 -0.50 8.65 1.57
N SER A 247 -1.09 9.58 0.83
CA SER A 247 -0.36 10.61 0.08
C SER A 247 0.01 11.73 1.04
#